data_AF-A0A6B2XGE1-F1
#
_entry.id   AF-A0A6B2XGE1-F1
#
_cell.length_a   1.000
_cell.length_b   1.000
_cell.length_c   1.000
_cell.angle_alpha   90.00
_cell.angle_beta   90.00
_cell.angle_gamma   90.00
#
_symmetry.space_group_name_H-M   'P 1'
#
loop_
_entity.id
_entity.type
_entity.pdbx_description
1 polymer ?
#
loop_
_entity_poly.entity_id
_entity_poly.type
_entity_poly.pdbx_seq_one_letter_code
_entity_poly.pdbx_strand_id
1 'polypeptide(L)'
;HFWWGSVFLLAVPVLVLLLALAPFFVPESRDPAPGRIDVVSIVLVMATMTPVVYGIKMPAKSGASTLALGSVVVGLVAGTLFVRRQLRRPDPMIDVRLFAHGAFSGAVLVNLLSVFSLVGFLFFVSQDVQLVLGLTPMQAGVALLPGLLVMIVAGLGGVRVVRRVRPA
;
A
#
# COMPACT_ATOMS: atom_id res chain seq x y z
N HIS A 1 32.80 -3.20 0.91
CA HIS A 1 31.70 -3.05 1.88
C HIS A 1 31.05 -1.68 1.68
N PHE A 2 29.76 -1.63 1.42
CA PHE A 2 29.01 -0.37 1.34
C PHE A 2 28.35 -0.10 2.70
N TRP A 3 28.34 1.16 3.15
CA TRP A 3 27.62 1.55 4.37
C TRP A 3 26.11 1.48 4.14
N TRP A 4 25.35 1.10 5.16
CA TRP A 4 23.88 0.94 5.12
C TRP A 4 23.15 2.12 4.48
N GLY A 5 23.62 3.35 4.74
CA GLY A 5 22.97 4.55 4.20
C GLY A 5 23.14 4.77 2.70
N SER A 6 24.12 4.11 2.05
CA SER A 6 24.33 4.22 0.60
C SER A 6 23.16 3.69 -0.22
N VAL A 7 22.39 2.73 0.32
CA VAL A 7 21.18 2.20 -0.34
C VAL A 7 20.10 3.27 -0.49
N PHE A 8 19.99 4.19 0.47
CA PHE A 8 19.05 5.31 0.37
C PHE A 8 19.52 6.39 -0.62
N LEU A 9 20.84 6.57 -0.75
CA LEU A 9 21.41 7.53 -1.71
C LEU A 9 21.10 7.14 -3.16
N LEU A 10 20.86 5.86 -3.47
CA LEU A 10 20.45 5.43 -4.81
C LEU A 10 19.12 6.06 -5.26
N ALA A 11 18.19 6.30 -4.32
CA ALA A 11 16.91 6.93 -4.64
C ALA A 11 17.04 8.45 -4.84
N VAL A 12 18.08 9.08 -4.28
CA VAL A 12 18.24 10.54 -4.29
C VAL A 12 18.36 11.12 -5.71
N PRO A 13 19.22 10.61 -6.62
CA PRO A 13 19.30 11.11 -7.99
C PRO A 13 17.95 11.06 -8.72
N VAL A 14 17.22 9.95 -8.55
CA VAL A 14 15.90 9.76 -9.17
C VAL A 14 14.90 10.77 -8.60
N LEU A 15 14.89 10.97 -7.28
CA LEU A 15 14.01 11.92 -6.62
C LEU A 15 14.33 13.36 -7.02
N VAL A 16 15.60 13.75 -7.09
CA VAL A 16 16.04 15.08 -7.54
C VAL A 16 15.59 15.32 -8.98
N LEU A 17 15.77 14.35 -9.87
CA LEU A 17 15.33 14.46 -11.26
C LEU A 17 13.81 14.61 -11.36
N LEU A 18 13.05 13.82 -10.59
CA LEU A 18 11.59 13.94 -10.53
C LEU A 18 11.15 15.31 -10.01
N LEU A 19 11.77 15.83 -8.95
CA LEU A 19 11.46 17.15 -8.40
C LEU A 19 11.81 18.28 -9.37
N ALA A 20 12.90 18.14 -10.12
CA ALA A 20 13.30 19.11 -11.13
C ALA A 20 12.36 19.09 -12.34
N LEU A 21 11.91 17.91 -12.80
CA LEU A 21 11.06 17.76 -13.99
C LEU A 21 9.57 17.96 -13.70
N ALA A 22 9.09 17.60 -12.50
CA ALA A 22 7.67 17.63 -12.18
C ALA A 22 6.99 18.98 -12.47
N PRO A 23 7.56 20.15 -12.10
CA PRO A 23 6.94 21.44 -12.41
C PRO A 23 6.77 21.73 -13.91
N PHE A 24 7.60 21.11 -14.77
CA PHE A 24 7.56 21.32 -16.22
C PHE A 24 6.64 20.34 -16.94
N PHE A 25 6.57 19.09 -16.47
CA PHE A 25 5.88 18.00 -17.16
C PHE A 25 4.55 17.60 -16.53
N VAL A 26 4.33 17.90 -15.25
CA VAL A 26 3.08 17.57 -14.56
C VAL A 26 2.14 18.77 -14.66
N PRO A 27 1.09 18.71 -15.48
CA PRO A 27 0.05 19.72 -15.46
C PRO A 27 -0.63 19.69 -14.08
N GLU A 28 -0.55 20.79 -13.35
CA GLU A 28 -1.18 20.91 -12.03
C GLU A 28 -2.70 20.78 -12.18
N SER A 29 -3.25 19.64 -11.77
CA SER A 29 -4.69 19.42 -11.70
C SER A 29 -5.25 20.18 -10.49
N ARG A 30 -5.38 21.50 -10.63
CA ARG A 30 -6.02 22.34 -9.61
C ARG A 30 -7.53 22.12 -9.64
N ASP A 31 -8.07 21.56 -8.57
CA ASP A 31 -9.49 21.60 -8.30
C ASP A 31 -9.91 23.08 -8.06
N PRO A 32 -10.79 23.67 -8.87
CA PRO A 32 -11.22 25.06 -8.71
C PRO A 32 -11.99 25.32 -7.41
N ALA A 33 -12.50 24.28 -6.75
CA ALA A 33 -13.28 24.39 -5.52
C ALA A 33 -12.93 23.27 -4.54
N PRO A 34 -11.72 23.29 -3.93
CA PRO A 34 -11.30 22.23 -3.04
C PRO A 34 -12.25 22.15 -1.83
N GLY A 35 -12.79 20.96 -1.58
CA GLY A 35 -13.58 20.69 -0.39
C GLY A 35 -12.81 20.95 0.90
N ARG A 36 -13.52 21.16 2.01
CA ARG A 36 -12.88 21.39 3.33
C ARG A 36 -12.13 20.14 3.80
N ILE A 37 -10.90 20.32 4.28
CA ILE A 37 -10.10 19.24 4.87
C ILE A 37 -10.83 18.66 6.10
N ASP A 38 -11.18 17.37 6.07
CA ASP A 38 -11.84 16.69 7.19
C ASP A 38 -10.80 16.09 8.15
N VAL A 39 -10.16 16.96 8.93
CA VAL A 39 -9.13 16.60 9.93
C VAL A 39 -9.62 15.51 10.89
N VAL A 40 -10.89 15.52 11.28
CA VAL A 40 -11.46 14.50 12.17
C VAL A 40 -11.45 13.14 11.50
N SER A 41 -11.82 13.05 10.23
CA SER A 41 -11.78 11.80 9.47
C SER A 41 -10.35 11.30 9.28
N ILE A 42 -9.39 12.20 9.09
CA ILE A 42 -7.96 11.86 9.07
C ILE A 42 -7.53 11.26 10.42
N VAL A 43 -7.83 11.93 11.53
CA VAL A 43 -7.48 11.41 12.87
C VAL A 43 -8.13 10.06 13.12
N LEU A 44 -9.39 9.88 12.72
CA LEU A 44 -10.14 8.67 12.97
C LEU A 44 -9.66 7.49 12.12
N VAL A 45 -9.25 7.73 10.87
CA VAL A 45 -8.63 6.68 10.04
C VAL A 45 -7.24 6.30 10.59
N MET A 46 -6.46 7.29 11.06
CA MET A 46 -5.17 7.03 11.70
C MET A 46 -5.32 6.23 13.00
N ALA A 47 -6.33 6.58 13.81
CA ALA A 47 -6.73 5.88 15.03
C ALA A 47 -7.35 4.50 14.76
N THR A 48 -7.74 4.21 13.52
CA THR A 48 -8.16 2.87 13.08
C THR A 48 -6.94 2.05 12.68
N MET A 49 -6.14 2.56 11.74
CA MET A 49 -5.05 1.80 11.13
C MET A 49 -3.91 1.51 12.11
N THR A 50 -3.49 2.50 12.91
CA THR A 50 -2.32 2.38 13.79
C THR A 50 -2.48 1.26 14.83
N PRO A 51 -3.54 1.26 15.66
CA PRO A 51 -3.67 0.25 16.71
C PRO A 51 -4.08 -1.13 16.17
N VAL A 52 -4.79 -1.22 15.03
CA VAL A 52 -5.06 -2.51 14.37
C VAL A 52 -3.76 -3.14 13.86
N VAL A 53 -2.94 -2.38 13.12
CA VAL A 53 -1.65 -2.88 12.61
C VAL A 53 -0.73 -3.27 13.75
N TYR A 54 -0.70 -2.47 14.82
CA TYR A 54 0.06 -2.78 16.02
C TYR A 54 -0.43 -4.07 16.70
N GLY A 55 -1.74 -4.21 16.91
CA GLY A 55 -2.34 -5.39 17.54
C GLY A 55 -2.15 -6.68 16.73
N ILE A 56 -2.08 -6.59 15.40
CA ILE A 56 -1.76 -7.73 14.52
C ILE A 56 -0.28 -8.10 14.59
N LYS A 57 0.62 -7.10 14.64
CA LYS A 57 2.08 -7.34 14.64
C LYS A 57 2.62 -7.79 16.00
N MET A 58 2.02 -7.34 17.11
CA MET A 58 2.56 -7.60 18.44
C MET A 58 2.62 -9.09 18.84
N PRO A 59 1.58 -9.92 18.57
CA PRO A 59 1.62 -11.34 18.91
C PRO A 59 2.80 -12.09 18.27
N ALA A 60 3.21 -11.70 17.06
CA ALA A 60 4.33 -12.31 16.35
C ALA A 60 5.70 -12.06 17.03
N LYS A 61 5.81 -11.02 17.86
CA LYS A 61 7.06 -10.66 18.56
C LYS A 61 7.09 -11.15 20.00
N SER A 62 5.97 -11.03 20.72
CA SER A 62 5.93 -11.19 22.18
C SER A 62 4.81 -12.09 22.69
N GLY A 63 4.09 -12.80 21.81
CA GLY A 63 2.91 -13.58 22.16
C GLY A 63 1.64 -12.74 22.32
N ALA A 64 0.49 -13.41 22.37
CA ALA A 64 -0.81 -12.76 22.52
C ALA A 64 -0.90 -12.04 23.87
N SER A 65 -1.25 -10.75 23.85
CA SER A 65 -1.40 -9.93 25.06
C SER A 65 -2.75 -9.22 25.10
N THR A 66 -3.21 -8.88 26.30
CA THR A 66 -4.41 -8.05 26.52
C THR A 66 -4.28 -6.69 25.84
N LEU A 67 -3.07 -6.17 25.76
CA LEU A 67 -2.76 -4.91 25.10
C LEU A 67 -2.89 -5.02 23.56
N ALA A 68 -2.48 -6.15 22.96
CA ALA A 68 -2.68 -6.38 21.53
C ALA A 68 -4.18 -6.47 21.18
N LEU A 69 -4.95 -7.22 21.96
CA LEU A 69 -6.41 -7.32 21.80
C LEU A 69 -7.09 -5.97 22.01
N GLY A 70 -6.75 -5.25 23.09
CA GLY A 70 -7.27 -3.91 23.38
C GLY A 70 -6.98 -2.92 22.25
N SER A 71 -5.78 -2.99 21.64
CA SER A 71 -5.44 -2.15 20.49
C SER A 71 -6.34 -2.44 19.28
N VAL A 72 -6.59 -3.71 18.96
CA VAL A 72 -7.51 -4.08 17.87
C VAL A 72 -8.92 -3.56 18.16
N VAL A 73 -9.42 -3.71 19.38
CA VAL A 73 -10.75 -3.23 19.77
C VAL A 73 -10.85 -1.71 19.62
N VAL A 74 -9.87 -0.95 20.11
CA VAL A 74 -9.83 0.52 19.95
C VAL A 74 -9.88 0.90 18.48
N GLY A 75 -9.09 0.24 17.64
CA GLY A 75 -9.08 0.50 16.21
C GLY A 75 -10.40 0.17 15.52
N LEU A 76 -11.06 -0.93 15.88
CA LEU A 76 -12.38 -1.28 15.35
C LEU A 76 -13.46 -0.27 15.75
N VAL A 77 -13.41 0.23 16.99
CA VAL A 77 -14.31 1.29 17.46
C VAL A 77 -14.08 2.59 16.66
N ALA A 78 -12.83 3.02 16.52
CA ALA A 78 -12.48 4.20 15.71
C ALA A 78 -12.95 4.03 14.25
N GLY A 79 -12.73 2.86 13.65
CA GLY A 79 -13.14 2.55 12.28
C GLY A 79 -14.65 2.60 12.10
N THR A 80 -15.40 2.07 13.08
CA THR A 80 -16.86 2.14 13.08
C THR A 80 -17.36 3.59 13.15
N LEU A 81 -16.74 4.41 14.00
CA LEU A 81 -17.04 5.84 14.08
C LEU A 81 -16.71 6.55 12.77
N PHE A 82 -15.62 6.18 12.10
CA PHE A 82 -15.22 6.72 10.80
C PHE A 82 -16.27 6.42 9.73
N VAL A 83 -16.66 5.16 9.59
CA VAL A 83 -17.70 4.74 8.63
C VAL A 83 -19.01 5.47 8.90
N ARG A 84 -19.45 5.54 10.17
CA ARG A 84 -20.67 6.27 10.55
C ARG A 84 -20.59 7.76 10.20
N ARG A 85 -19.43 8.38 10.37
CA ARG A 85 -19.21 9.78 10.02
C ARG A 85 -19.26 10.00 8.51
N GLN A 86 -18.58 9.16 7.74
CA GLN A 86 -18.56 9.25 6.27
C GLN A 86 -19.97 9.07 5.69
N LEU A 87 -20.76 8.14 6.22
CA LEU A 87 -22.16 7.93 5.78
C LEU A 87 -23.08 9.13 6.03
N ARG A 88 -22.74 10.01 6.99
CA ARG A 88 -23.53 11.19 7.38
C ARG A 88 -23.03 12.49 6.74
N ARG A 89 -21.88 12.47 6.07
CA ARG A 89 -21.28 13.66 5.45
C ARG A 89 -21.87 13.88 4.05
N PRO A 90 -22.19 15.13 3.66
CA PRO A 90 -22.64 15.44 2.30
C PRO A 90 -21.53 15.26 1.26
N ASP A 91 -20.29 15.63 1.61
CA ASP A 91 -19.08 15.36 0.82
C ASP A 91 -18.17 14.39 1.59
N PRO A 92 -18.36 13.06 1.46
CA PRO A 92 -17.50 12.08 2.09
C PRO A 92 -16.14 12.01 1.38
N MET A 93 -15.07 11.79 2.15
CA MET A 93 -13.73 11.56 1.60
C MET A 93 -13.64 10.22 0.85
N ILE A 94 -14.41 9.24 1.33
CA ILE A 94 -14.53 7.91 0.72
C ILE A 94 -16.01 7.58 0.77
N ASP A 95 -16.61 7.31 -0.39
CA ASP A 95 -17.97 6.79 -0.42
C ASP A 95 -17.99 5.33 0.03
N VAL A 96 -18.18 5.14 1.33
CA VAL A 96 -18.25 3.82 1.95
C VAL A 96 -19.44 2.98 1.45
N ARG A 97 -20.44 3.58 0.78
CA ARG A 97 -21.57 2.85 0.20
C ARG A 97 -21.13 1.99 -0.99
N LEU A 98 -20.01 2.31 -1.64
CA LEU A 98 -19.43 1.48 -2.70
C LEU A 98 -19.08 0.08 -2.20
N PHE A 99 -18.71 -0.09 -0.92
CA PHE A 99 -18.44 -1.41 -0.35
C PHE A 99 -19.68 -2.31 -0.22
N ALA A 100 -20.89 -1.74 -0.31
CA ALA A 100 -22.11 -2.54 -0.40
C ALA A 100 -22.25 -3.22 -1.78
N HIS A 101 -21.58 -2.71 -2.82
CA HIS A 101 -21.55 -3.35 -4.13
C HIS A 101 -20.53 -4.50 -4.14
N GLY A 102 -21.03 -5.73 -4.36
CA GLY A 102 -20.20 -6.93 -4.39
C GLY A 102 -19.07 -6.87 -5.41
N ALA A 103 -19.29 -6.26 -6.57
CA ALA A 103 -18.25 -6.06 -7.59
C ALA A 103 -17.11 -5.14 -7.11
N PHE A 104 -17.45 -4.04 -6.44
CA PHE A 104 -16.45 -3.11 -5.90
C PHE A 104 -15.68 -3.75 -4.74
N SER A 105 -16.38 -4.35 -3.79
CA SER A 105 -15.74 -5.06 -2.66
C SER A 105 -14.89 -6.24 -3.14
N GLY A 106 -15.36 -6.98 -4.15
CA GLY A 106 -14.59 -8.04 -4.80
C GLY A 106 -13.31 -7.50 -5.45
N ALA A 107 -13.40 -6.41 -6.21
CA ALA A 107 -12.22 -5.76 -6.80
C ALA A 107 -11.22 -5.28 -5.74
N VAL A 108 -11.69 -4.67 -4.65
CA VAL A 108 -10.84 -4.23 -3.53
C VAL A 108 -10.18 -5.41 -2.84
N LEU A 109 -10.92 -6.50 -2.60
CA LEU A 109 -10.39 -7.72 -1.97
C LEU A 109 -9.33 -8.39 -2.86
N VAL A 110 -9.61 -8.53 -4.16
CA VAL A 110 -8.66 -9.08 -5.13
C VAL A 110 -7.40 -8.22 -5.18
N ASN A 111 -7.54 -6.89 -5.19
CA ASN A 111 -6.40 -5.98 -5.14
C ASN A 111 -5.60 -6.14 -3.84
N LEU A 112 -6.27 -6.21 -2.69
CA LEU A 112 -5.64 -6.42 -1.39
C LEU A 112 -4.83 -7.72 -1.37
N LEU A 113 -5.44 -8.83 -1.81
CA LEU A 113 -4.77 -10.13 -1.89
C LEU A 113 -3.62 -10.10 -2.88
N SER A 114 -3.78 -9.44 -4.02
CA SER A 114 -2.72 -9.30 -5.03
C SER A 114 -1.50 -8.57 -4.47
N VAL A 115 -1.72 -7.44 -3.79
CA VAL A 115 -0.63 -6.67 -3.16
C VAL A 115 -0.01 -7.45 -2.00
N PHE A 116 -0.82 -8.10 -1.17
CA PHE A 116 -0.34 -8.93 -0.06
C PHE A 116 0.55 -10.07 -0.56
N SER A 117 0.09 -10.82 -1.57
CA SER A 117 0.86 -11.89 -2.21
C SER A 117 2.14 -11.36 -2.85
N LEU A 118 2.09 -10.22 -3.55
CA LEU A 118 3.27 -9.62 -4.17
C LEU A 118 4.34 -9.26 -3.13
N VAL A 119 3.96 -8.54 -2.08
CA VAL A 119 4.90 -8.11 -1.02
C VAL A 119 5.41 -9.32 -0.23
N GLY A 120 4.54 -10.25 0.12
CA GLY A 120 4.91 -11.48 0.82
C GLY A 120 5.88 -12.34 0.01
N PHE A 121 5.62 -12.50 -1.29
CA PHE A 121 6.50 -13.22 -2.20
C PHE A 121 7.88 -12.55 -2.34
N LEU A 122 7.92 -11.23 -2.51
CA LEU A 122 9.19 -10.48 -2.59
C LEU A 122 10.03 -10.65 -1.32
N PHE A 123 9.39 -10.60 -0.15
CA PHE A 123 10.06 -10.83 1.12
C PHE A 123 10.58 -12.26 1.23
N PHE A 124 9.74 -13.25 0.92
CA PHE A 124 10.09 -14.67 0.96
C PHE A 124 11.26 -15.01 0.04
N VAL A 125 11.20 -14.63 -1.24
CA VAL A 125 12.27 -14.91 -2.21
C VAL A 125 13.57 -14.22 -1.83
N SER A 126 13.50 -12.97 -1.37
CA SER A 126 14.69 -12.25 -0.90
C SER A 126 15.35 -12.98 0.27
N GLN A 127 14.56 -13.51 1.20
CA GLN A 127 15.06 -14.31 2.32
C GLN A 127 15.61 -15.66 1.89
N ASP A 128 14.94 -16.38 0.99
CA ASP A 128 15.37 -17.68 0.47
C ASP A 128 16.73 -17.57 -0.23
N VAL A 129 16.86 -16.60 -1.13
CA VAL A 129 18.09 -16.41 -1.92
C VAL A 129 19.29 -16.01 -1.05
N GLN A 130 19.06 -15.27 0.03
CA GLN A 130 20.14 -14.85 0.93
C GLN A 130 20.46 -15.88 2.02
N LEU A 131 19.44 -16.48 2.64
CA LEU A 131 19.61 -17.36 3.80
C LEU A 131 19.76 -18.83 3.43
N VAL A 132 19.13 -19.29 2.34
CA VAL A 132 19.18 -20.68 1.89
C VAL A 132 20.23 -20.86 0.80
N LEU A 133 20.18 -20.03 -0.25
CA LEU A 133 21.14 -20.08 -1.36
C LEU A 133 22.47 -19.36 -1.06
N GLY A 134 22.56 -18.66 0.06
CA GLY A 134 23.80 -18.01 0.53
C GLY A 134 24.29 -16.87 -0.36
N LEU A 135 23.43 -16.30 -1.22
CA LEU A 135 23.84 -15.21 -2.10
C LEU A 135 24.07 -13.93 -1.29
N THR A 136 25.07 -13.16 -1.72
CA THR A 136 25.27 -11.81 -1.18
C THR A 136 24.07 -10.90 -1.50
N PRO A 137 23.80 -9.84 -0.71
CA PRO A 137 22.70 -8.92 -0.98
C PRO A 137 22.71 -8.31 -2.39
N MET A 138 23.90 -8.06 -2.94
CA MET A 138 24.06 -7.55 -4.30
C MET A 138 23.63 -8.58 -5.34
N GLN A 139 24.05 -9.85 -5.17
CA GLN A 139 23.67 -10.94 -6.07
C GLN A 139 22.17 -11.24 -6.00
N ALA A 140 21.58 -11.23 -4.80
CA ALA A 140 20.15 -11.38 -4.62
C ALA A 140 19.37 -10.27 -5.35
N GLY A 141 19.82 -9.01 -5.24
CA GLY A 141 19.23 -7.88 -5.96
C GLY A 141 19.26 -8.05 -7.48
N VAL A 142 20.41 -8.47 -8.03
CA VAL A 142 20.56 -8.74 -9.47
C VAL A 142 19.69 -9.92 -9.92
N ALA A 143 19.60 -10.98 -9.11
CA ALA A 143 18.77 -12.16 -9.40
C ALA A 143 17.27 -11.84 -9.45
N LEU A 144 16.82 -10.79 -8.77
CA LEU A 144 15.43 -10.33 -8.77
C LEU A 144 15.08 -9.41 -9.96
N LEU A 145 16.08 -8.85 -10.66
CA LEU A 145 15.85 -7.93 -11.79
C LEU A 145 15.02 -8.53 -12.92
N PRO A 146 15.24 -9.79 -13.37
CA PRO A 146 14.42 -10.38 -14.42
C PRO A 146 12.93 -10.46 -14.03
N GLY A 147 12.65 -10.78 -12.77
CA GLY A 147 11.28 -10.82 -12.24
C GLY A 147 10.61 -9.44 -12.27
N LEU A 148 11.33 -8.39 -11.90
CA LEU A 148 10.87 -7.00 -11.99
C LEU A 148 10.57 -6.59 -13.44
N LEU A 149 11.43 -6.96 -14.39
CA LEU A 149 11.21 -6.69 -15.81
C LEU A 149 9.94 -7.38 -16.34
N VAL A 150 9.76 -8.66 -16.01
CA VAL A 150 8.55 -9.41 -16.38
C VAL A 150 7.30 -8.76 -15.77
N MET A 151 7.38 -8.31 -14.51
CA MET A 151 6.28 -7.61 -13.85
C MET A 151 5.90 -6.30 -14.55
N ILE A 152 6.90 -5.49 -14.94
CA ILE A 152 6.67 -4.23 -15.68
C ILE A 152 6.03 -4.53 -17.04
N VAL A 153 6.57 -5.49 -17.79
CA VAL A 153 6.05 -5.86 -19.11
C VAL A 153 4.63 -6.40 -19.00
N ALA A 154 4.35 -7.26 -18.02
CA ALA A 154 3.01 -7.78 -17.76
C ALA A 154 2.03 -6.67 -17.36
N GLY A 155 2.43 -5.73 -16.50
CA GLY A 155 1.60 -4.60 -16.10
C GLY A 155 1.24 -3.67 -17.27
N LEU A 156 2.22 -3.32 -18.11
CA LEU A 156 2.00 -2.53 -19.32
C LEU A 156 1.18 -3.29 -20.38
N GLY A 157 1.38 -4.61 -20.47
CA GLY A 157 0.64 -5.50 -21.34
C GLY A 157 -0.83 -5.67 -20.93
N GLY A 158 -1.09 -5.74 -19.61
CA GLY A 158 -2.42 -5.91 -19.03
C GLY A 158 -3.42 -4.84 -19.50
N VAL A 159 -2.98 -3.58 -19.61
CA VAL A 159 -3.81 -2.48 -20.13
C VAL A 159 -4.30 -2.74 -21.56
N ARG A 160 -3.47 -3.37 -22.40
CA ARG A 160 -3.87 -3.74 -23.78
C ARG A 160 -4.79 -4.95 -23.82
N VAL A 161 -4.62 -5.90 -22.90
CA VAL A 161 -5.45 -7.11 -22.81
C VAL A 161 -6.86 -6.77 -22.32
N VAL A 162 -6.99 -5.92 -21.29
CA VAL A 162 -8.30 -5.48 -20.77
C VAL A 162 -9.11 -4.72 -21.82
N ARG A 163 -8.45 -3.98 -22.73
CA ARG A 163 -9.15 -3.33 -23.86
C ARG A 163 -9.71 -4.31 -24.88
N ARG A 164 -9.17 -5.53 -24.97
CA ARG A 164 -9.61 -6.57 -25.92
C ARG A 164 -10.54 -7.60 -25.30
N VAL A 165 -10.41 -7.87 -24.01
CA VAL A 165 -11.26 -8.81 -23.27
C VAL A 165 -12.23 -8.00 -22.41
N ARG A 166 -13.47 -7.87 -22.87
CA ARG A 166 -14.51 -7.20 -22.07
C ARG A 166 -14.76 -8.03 -20.80
N PRO A 167 -14.81 -7.42 -19.62
CA PRO A 167 -15.32 -8.12 -18.44
C PRO A 167 -16.76 -8.53 -18.73
N ALA A 168 -17.05 -9.82 -18.54
CA ALA A 168 -18.39 -10.41 -18.67
C ALA A 168 -19.32 -9.92 -17.56
#